data_AF-A0A3Q2NVF7-F1
#
_entry.id   AF-A0A3Q2NVF7-F1
#
_cell.length_a   1.000
_cell.length_b   1.000
_cell.length_c   1.000
_cell.angle_alpha   90.00
_cell.angle_beta   90.00
_cell.angle_gamma   90.00
#
_symmetry.space_group_name_H-M   'P 1'
#
loop_
_entity.id
_entity.type
_entity.pdbx_description
1 polymer ?
#
loop_
_entity_poly.entity_id
_entity_poly.type
_entity_poly.pdbx_seq_one_letter_code
_entity_poly.pdbx_strand_id
1 'polypeptide(L)'
;MSFLQFSDCLMYTSRGMTPSNQFKIHGQLPLYGMTVGPNCSTSEKMERWVEDIRMAIDLAEQGSGPNADLLSTSPPESKPLEDVGAEPESEEELCGSRSSLERQSQRGNTTVHVCWHRNTSVSMVDFSIAVENQLSGNLLRKFKNSNGWQKLWVVFTNFSLFFYKSHQDEYPLASLPLLGYAVTVPAESENIHKDYVFKLHFKSHVYYFRSESEYTFERWMEVIRSATCSASRPLLSSRKDLY
;
A
#
# COMPACT_ATOMS: atom_id res chain seq x y z
N MET A 1 14.66 5.41 8.73
CA MET A 1 14.77 5.84 7.32
C MET A 1 13.94 4.85 6.51
N SER A 2 13.15 5.32 5.56
CA SER A 2 12.34 4.49 4.65
C SER A 2 12.71 4.79 3.22
N PHE A 3 12.35 3.89 2.32
CA PHE A 3 12.65 4.00 0.92
C PHE A 3 11.40 3.83 0.08
N LEU A 4 11.31 4.56 -1.02
CA LEU A 4 10.28 4.46 -2.04
C LEU A 4 10.98 4.20 -3.37
N GLN A 5 10.68 3.07 -3.99
CA GLN A 5 11.25 2.70 -5.28
C GLN A 5 10.27 3.07 -6.40
N PHE A 6 10.76 3.84 -7.36
CA PHE A 6 10.09 4.14 -8.62
C PHE A 6 10.84 3.45 -9.78
N SER A 7 10.34 3.58 -11.00
CA SER A 7 10.93 2.95 -12.18
C SER A 7 12.30 3.53 -12.56
N ASP A 8 12.57 4.78 -12.21
CA ASP A 8 13.72 5.56 -12.64
C ASP A 8 14.61 6.03 -11.49
N CYS A 9 14.05 6.10 -10.27
CA CYS A 9 14.74 6.57 -9.09
C CYS A 9 14.35 5.82 -7.82
N LEU A 10 15.27 5.84 -6.86
CA LEU A 10 15.07 5.40 -5.49
C LEU A 10 15.08 6.61 -4.56
N MET A 11 13.97 6.88 -3.89
CA MET A 11 13.86 7.96 -2.91
C MET A 11 14.05 7.42 -1.50
N TYR A 12 14.70 8.20 -0.64
CA TYR A 12 14.80 7.88 0.78
C TYR A 12 14.25 9.00 1.66
N THR A 13 13.52 8.58 2.69
CA THR A 13 12.69 9.45 3.52
C THR A 13 12.91 9.19 5.00
N SER A 14 12.62 10.18 5.82
CA SER A 14 12.41 9.97 7.25
C SER A 14 11.06 10.52 7.67
N ARG A 15 10.50 10.00 8.77
CA ARG A 15 9.35 10.64 9.39
C ARG A 15 9.71 12.07 9.80
N GLY A 16 8.89 13.03 9.38
CA GLY A 16 9.02 14.42 9.83
C GLY A 16 8.65 14.52 11.32
N MET A 17 9.24 15.49 12.02
CA MET A 17 8.92 15.78 13.43
C MET A 17 7.60 16.57 13.58
N THR A 18 6.88 16.81 12.47
CA THR A 18 5.67 17.63 12.44
C THR A 18 4.43 16.85 12.88
N PRO A 19 3.38 17.54 13.38
CA PRO A 19 2.10 16.91 13.72
C PRO A 19 1.37 16.28 12.53
N SER A 20 1.78 16.61 11.30
CA SER A 20 1.07 16.26 10.06
C SER A 20 1.22 14.80 9.61
N ASN A 21 1.96 13.94 10.33
CA ASN A 21 2.25 12.56 9.92
C ASN A 21 2.76 12.50 8.45
N GLN A 22 3.71 13.36 8.11
CA GLN A 22 4.31 13.41 6.77
C GLN A 22 5.71 12.81 6.76
N PHE A 23 6.10 12.29 5.60
CA PHE A 23 7.46 11.80 5.35
C PHE A 23 8.26 12.90 4.65
N LYS A 24 9.41 13.27 5.23
CA LYS A 24 10.35 14.20 4.62
C LYS A 24 11.25 13.42 3.67
N ILE A 25 11.30 13.84 2.42
CA ILE A 25 12.25 13.32 1.42
C ILE A 25 13.61 13.97 1.69
N HIS A 26 14.65 13.15 1.76
CA HIS A 26 16.03 13.62 1.94
C HIS A 26 16.82 13.66 0.65
N GLY A 27 16.51 12.76 -0.29
CA GLY A 27 17.14 12.73 -1.60
C GLY A 27 16.60 11.61 -2.48
N GLN A 28 17.07 11.61 -3.71
CA GLN A 28 16.78 10.62 -4.73
C GLN A 28 18.08 10.10 -5.33
N LEU A 29 18.11 8.83 -5.67
CA LEU A 29 19.20 8.14 -6.35
C LEU A 29 18.67 7.67 -7.71
N PRO A 30 19.19 8.17 -8.83
CA PRO A 30 18.86 7.63 -10.15
C PRO A 30 19.22 6.14 -10.22
N LEU A 31 18.36 5.32 -10.81
CA LEU A 31 18.62 3.88 -10.97
C LEU A 31 19.54 3.60 -12.15
N TYR A 32 19.49 4.43 -13.20
CA TYR A 32 20.38 4.28 -14.34
C TYR A 32 21.86 4.38 -13.92
N GLY A 33 22.66 3.36 -14.25
CA GLY A 33 24.07 3.28 -13.88
C GLY A 33 24.31 2.97 -12.39
N MET A 34 23.28 2.65 -11.61
CA MET A 34 23.42 2.21 -10.22
C MET A 34 23.89 0.76 -10.17
N THR A 35 24.79 0.42 -9.26
CA THR A 35 25.21 -0.97 -9.01
C THR A 35 24.92 -1.38 -7.58
N VAL A 36 24.26 -2.53 -7.40
CA VAL A 36 23.97 -3.09 -6.07
C VAL A 36 25.05 -4.11 -5.71
N GLY A 37 25.83 -3.82 -4.67
CA GLY A 37 26.93 -4.69 -4.25
C GLY A 37 26.48 -6.11 -3.85
N PRO A 38 27.33 -7.12 -4.04
CA PRO A 38 26.99 -8.54 -3.83
C PRO A 38 26.65 -8.90 -2.37
N ASN A 39 27.13 -8.11 -1.40
CA ASN A 39 26.93 -8.37 0.03
C ASN A 39 25.62 -7.81 0.59
N CYS A 40 24.74 -7.26 -0.27
CA CYS A 40 23.51 -6.59 0.16
C CYS A 40 22.40 -7.59 0.57
N SER A 41 22.53 -8.89 0.26
CA SER A 41 21.45 -9.88 0.35
C SER A 41 21.44 -10.77 1.60
N THR A 42 22.13 -10.41 2.69
CA THR A 42 22.29 -11.33 3.86
C THR A 42 21.03 -11.52 4.72
N SER A 43 19.88 -10.98 4.31
CA SER A 43 18.61 -11.07 5.05
C SER A 43 17.48 -11.31 4.06
N GLU A 44 16.59 -12.27 4.34
CA GLU A 44 15.42 -12.60 3.52
C GLU A 44 14.57 -11.36 3.19
N LYS A 45 14.47 -10.41 4.13
CA LYS A 45 13.76 -9.13 3.91
C LYS A 45 14.45 -8.24 2.87
N MET A 46 15.76 -8.37 2.75
CA MET A 46 16.59 -7.56 1.87
C MET A 46 16.73 -8.21 0.49
N GLU A 47 16.62 -9.54 0.38
CA GLU A 47 16.65 -10.25 -0.90
C GLU A 47 15.57 -9.74 -1.87
N ARG A 48 14.32 -9.64 -1.42
CA ARG A 48 13.22 -9.10 -2.25
C ARG A 48 13.50 -7.68 -2.71
N TRP A 49 13.97 -6.85 -1.79
CA TRP A 49 14.19 -5.43 -2.05
C TRP A 49 15.36 -5.22 -3.04
N VAL A 50 16.39 -6.03 -2.91
CA VAL A 50 17.53 -6.07 -3.83
C VAL A 50 17.11 -6.56 -5.21
N GLU A 51 16.26 -7.60 -5.29
CA GLU A 51 15.76 -8.12 -6.56
C GLU A 51 14.88 -7.09 -7.29
N ASP A 52 13.95 -6.46 -6.57
CA ASP A 52 13.10 -5.41 -7.13
C ASP A 52 13.94 -4.22 -7.65
N ILE A 53 15.01 -3.85 -6.95
CA ILE A 53 15.93 -2.78 -7.42
C ILE A 53 16.71 -3.21 -8.66
N ARG A 54 17.29 -4.43 -8.67
CA ARG A 54 18.06 -4.92 -9.82
C ARG A 54 17.18 -4.95 -11.07
N MET A 55 15.97 -5.48 -10.94
CA MET A 55 15.00 -5.50 -12.03
C MET A 55 14.68 -4.08 -12.54
N ALA A 56 14.54 -3.10 -11.64
CA ALA A 56 14.28 -1.72 -12.06
C ALA A 56 15.49 -1.04 -12.72
N ILE A 57 16.72 -1.34 -12.28
CA ILE A 57 17.95 -0.88 -12.93
C ILE A 57 18.01 -1.43 -14.36
N ASP A 58 17.84 -2.74 -14.53
CA ASP A 58 17.88 -3.40 -15.84
C ASP A 58 16.82 -2.80 -16.80
N LEU A 59 15.63 -2.48 -16.30
CA LEU A 59 14.57 -1.85 -17.08
C LEU A 59 14.89 -0.39 -17.42
N ALA A 60 15.50 0.37 -16.51
CA ALA A 60 15.91 1.75 -16.76
C ALA A 60 17.00 1.83 -17.84
N GLU A 61 17.94 0.88 -17.86
CA GLU A 61 18.99 0.79 -18.88
C GLU A 61 18.44 0.42 -20.27
N GLN A 62 17.42 -0.45 -20.32
CA GLN A 62 16.75 -0.81 -21.57
C GLN A 62 15.86 0.31 -22.12
N GLY A 63 15.30 1.16 -21.25
CA GLY A 63 14.48 2.31 -21.63
C GLY A 63 15.27 3.46 -22.27
N SER A 64 16.58 3.55 -22.01
CA SER A 64 17.48 4.54 -22.59
C SER A 64 18.05 4.12 -23.95
N GLY A 65 17.17 3.78 -24.91
CA GLY A 65 17.50 3.82 -26.34
C GLY A 65 17.53 5.26 -26.87
N PRO A 66 18.10 5.54 -28.06
CA PRO A 66 18.39 6.91 -28.52
C PRO A 66 17.11 7.64 -28.94
N ASN A 67 16.36 8.17 -27.97
CA ASN A 67 15.24 9.08 -28.23
C ASN A 67 14.92 10.04 -27.08
N ALA A 68 15.89 10.28 -26.19
CA ALA A 68 15.74 11.20 -25.05
C ALA A 68 16.29 12.62 -25.31
N ASP A 69 16.45 13.04 -26.58
CA ASP A 69 17.01 14.36 -26.96
C ASP A 69 16.04 15.28 -27.71
N LEU A 70 14.73 15.17 -27.48
CA LEU A 70 13.76 16.11 -28.09
C LEU A 70 13.04 17.00 -27.07
N LEU A 71 13.79 17.63 -26.15
CA LEU A 71 13.34 18.88 -25.53
C LEU A 71 14.54 19.78 -25.20
N SER A 72 15.14 20.38 -26.23
CA SER A 72 15.96 21.58 -26.06
C SER A 72 15.91 22.46 -27.30
N THR A 73 14.82 23.20 -27.47
CA THR A 73 14.83 24.40 -28.32
C THR A 73 14.01 25.50 -27.66
N SER A 74 14.69 26.36 -26.90
CA SER A 74 14.24 27.71 -26.58
C SER A 74 14.05 28.53 -27.87
N PRO A 75 12.97 29.31 -28.03
CA PRO A 75 12.83 30.21 -29.17
C PRO A 75 13.50 31.57 -28.90
N PRO A 76 14.14 32.22 -29.90
CA PRO A 76 14.78 33.52 -29.73
C PRO A 76 13.80 34.69 -29.90
N GLU A 77 14.13 35.80 -29.22
CA GLU A 77 13.45 37.09 -29.28
C GLU A 77 13.66 37.82 -30.62
N SER A 78 12.59 38.43 -31.15
CA SER A 78 12.65 39.68 -31.93
C SER A 78 11.26 40.34 -32.02
N LYS A 79 11.16 41.58 -31.49
CA LYS A 79 10.03 42.56 -31.63
C LYS A 79 10.26 43.49 -32.86
N PRO A 80 9.39 44.47 -33.21
CA PRO A 80 7.94 44.70 -32.98
C PRO A 80 7.18 45.08 -34.28
N LEU A 81 5.85 45.30 -34.23
CA LEU A 81 5.13 46.44 -34.85
C LEU A 81 3.62 46.44 -34.48
N GLU A 82 3.05 47.63 -34.47
CA GLU A 82 1.82 48.14 -33.82
C GLU A 82 0.50 47.73 -34.50
N ASP A 83 -0.61 47.60 -33.74
CA ASP A 83 -1.69 48.61 -33.67
C ASP A 83 -3.06 48.05 -33.16
N VAL A 84 -3.67 48.83 -32.25
CA VAL A 84 -5.08 48.96 -31.81
C VAL A 84 -5.89 47.75 -31.30
N GLY A 85 -6.35 47.87 -30.03
CA GLY A 85 -7.79 47.70 -29.71
C GLY A 85 -8.22 47.02 -28.39
N ALA A 86 -8.44 47.85 -27.35
CA ALA A 86 -9.41 47.72 -26.24
C ALA A 86 -9.11 46.86 -24.97
N GLU A 87 -9.04 47.60 -23.84
CA GLU A 87 -9.02 47.30 -22.38
C GLU A 87 -10.35 46.74 -21.81
N PRO A 88 -10.54 46.54 -20.47
CA PRO A 88 -9.65 46.08 -19.36
C PRO A 88 -10.25 44.84 -18.64
N GLU A 89 -9.60 44.20 -17.64
CA GLU A 89 -9.92 44.22 -16.18
C GLU A 89 -9.50 42.81 -15.64
N SER A 90 -9.04 42.51 -14.43
CA SER A 90 -8.56 43.19 -13.22
C SER A 90 -7.91 42.07 -12.36
N GLU A 91 -6.85 42.38 -11.61
CA GLU A 91 -6.23 41.46 -10.65
C GLU A 91 -6.99 41.53 -9.31
N GLU A 92 -7.31 40.39 -8.69
CA GLU A 92 -7.70 40.36 -7.27
C GLU A 92 -7.23 39.10 -6.55
N GLU A 93 -6.40 39.32 -5.53
CA GLU A 93 -6.00 38.38 -4.49
C GLU A 93 -7.22 37.90 -3.69
N LEU A 94 -7.35 36.59 -3.47
CA LEU A 94 -8.17 36.05 -2.38
C LEU A 94 -7.47 34.86 -1.72
N CYS A 95 -6.60 35.17 -0.76
CA CYS A 95 -6.39 34.30 0.40
C CYS A 95 -7.57 34.53 1.35
N GLY A 96 -8.46 33.55 1.48
CA GLY A 96 -9.63 33.68 2.33
C GLY A 96 -10.44 32.39 2.45
N SER A 97 -10.15 31.63 3.50
CA SER A 97 -11.10 30.76 4.21
C SER A 97 -11.87 29.72 3.39
N ARG A 98 -11.32 28.50 3.29
CA ARG A 98 -12.14 27.29 3.08
C ARG A 98 -11.80 26.21 4.10
N SER A 99 -12.83 25.84 4.86
CA SER A 99 -12.97 24.68 5.76
C SER A 99 -12.47 24.78 7.21
N SER A 100 -13.12 25.67 7.96
CA SER A 100 -13.69 25.26 9.25
C SER A 100 -14.70 24.13 8.99
N LEU A 101 -14.60 23.03 9.75
CA LEU A 101 -15.37 21.77 9.67
C LEU A 101 -14.75 20.61 8.87
N GLU A 102 -13.44 20.38 8.95
CA GLU A 102 -12.98 18.99 9.03
C GLU A 102 -13.35 18.45 10.42
N ARG A 103 -14.59 17.97 10.59
CA ARG A 103 -14.83 16.91 11.58
C ARG A 103 -13.74 15.89 11.34
N GLN A 104 -12.94 15.57 12.36
CA GLN A 104 -11.89 14.56 12.32
C GLN A 104 -12.47 13.23 11.85
N SER A 105 -12.59 13.08 10.53
CA SER A 105 -12.77 11.81 9.87
C SER A 105 -11.57 11.00 10.33
N GLN A 106 -11.82 9.83 10.92
CA GLN A 106 -10.81 8.89 11.37
C GLN A 106 -9.87 8.63 10.19
N ARG A 107 -8.79 9.42 10.07
CA ARG A 107 -7.80 9.31 9.00
C ARG A 107 -7.10 7.99 9.25
N GLY A 108 -7.59 6.92 8.61
CA GLY A 108 -6.99 5.60 8.69
C GLY A 108 -5.51 5.70 8.30
N ASN A 109 -4.66 4.95 9.00
CA ASN A 109 -3.24 4.91 8.67
C ASN A 109 -3.07 4.42 7.23
N THR A 110 -2.39 5.20 6.39
CA THR A 110 -2.12 4.78 5.01
C THR A 110 -1.15 3.60 4.99
N THR A 111 -1.11 2.84 3.89
CA THR A 111 -0.19 1.71 3.70
C THR A 111 1.27 2.09 4.01
N VAL A 112 1.71 3.28 3.58
CA VAL A 112 3.08 3.79 3.85
C VAL A 112 3.35 3.91 5.36
N HIS A 113 2.39 4.40 6.14
CA HIS A 113 2.52 4.48 7.60
C HIS A 113 2.61 3.09 8.23
N VAL A 114 1.80 2.15 7.75
CA VAL A 114 1.82 0.77 8.23
C VAL A 114 3.17 0.11 7.91
N CYS A 115 3.68 0.29 6.69
CA CYS A 115 4.99 -0.18 6.26
C CYS A 115 6.12 0.35 7.15
N TRP A 116 6.11 1.66 7.42
CA TRP A 116 7.07 2.29 8.34
C TRP A 116 7.01 1.65 9.73
N HIS A 117 5.82 1.57 10.33
CA HIS A 117 5.66 1.11 11.71
C HIS A 117 5.90 -0.40 11.90
N ARG A 118 5.71 -1.20 10.84
CA ARG A 118 5.86 -2.65 10.90
C ARG A 118 7.15 -3.16 10.27
N ASN A 119 7.99 -2.25 9.75
CA ASN A 119 9.21 -2.58 9.03
C ASN A 119 8.97 -3.65 7.95
N THR A 120 8.01 -3.34 7.09
CA THR A 120 7.58 -4.16 5.95
C THR A 120 7.56 -3.32 4.68
N SER A 121 7.68 -3.98 3.53
CA SER A 121 7.53 -3.38 2.20
C SER A 121 6.27 -3.90 1.53
N VAL A 122 5.77 -3.12 0.58
CA VAL A 122 4.66 -3.47 -0.32
C VAL A 122 5.07 -3.02 -1.71
N SER A 123 5.03 -3.92 -2.69
CA SER A 123 5.35 -3.62 -4.09
C SER A 123 4.09 -3.37 -4.92
N MET A 124 4.25 -2.89 -6.15
CA MET A 124 3.12 -2.68 -7.07
C MET A 124 2.35 -3.97 -7.38
N VAL A 125 3.03 -5.12 -7.41
CA VAL A 125 2.37 -6.42 -7.60
C VAL A 125 1.53 -6.79 -6.39
N ASP A 126 2.00 -6.50 -5.18
CA ASP A 126 1.19 -6.72 -3.96
C ASP A 126 -0.09 -5.87 -4.02
N PHE A 127 0.00 -4.63 -4.53
CA PHE A 127 -1.17 -3.78 -4.75
C PHE A 127 -2.13 -4.38 -5.77
N SER A 128 -1.66 -4.86 -6.92
CA SER A 128 -2.51 -5.50 -7.94
C SER A 128 -3.29 -6.67 -7.36
N ILE A 129 -2.59 -7.56 -6.64
CA ILE A 129 -3.19 -8.74 -6.00
C ILE A 129 -4.24 -8.32 -4.96
N ALA A 130 -3.96 -7.28 -4.17
CA ALA A 130 -4.90 -6.79 -3.16
C ALA A 130 -6.14 -6.14 -3.77
N VAL A 131 -6.02 -5.51 -4.94
CA VAL A 131 -7.16 -4.94 -5.68
C VAL A 131 -8.03 -6.04 -6.26
N GLU A 132 -7.44 -7.08 -6.84
CA GLU A 132 -8.17 -8.23 -7.39
C GLU A 132 -8.88 -9.05 -6.29
N ASN A 133 -8.33 -9.06 -5.07
CA ASN A 133 -8.85 -9.83 -3.94
C ASN A 133 -9.69 -9.01 -2.95
N GLN A 134 -10.38 -7.97 -3.42
CA GLN A 134 -11.36 -7.29 -2.58
C GLN A 134 -12.53 -8.22 -2.22
N LEU A 135 -12.96 -8.15 -0.96
CA LEU A 135 -14.03 -9.01 -0.45
C LEU A 135 -14.86 -8.25 0.58
N SER A 136 -16.18 -8.45 0.56
CA SER A 136 -17.05 -7.96 1.61
C SER A 136 -18.06 -9.03 2.02
N GLY A 137 -18.48 -9.00 3.28
CA GLY A 137 -19.41 -9.98 3.79
C GLY A 137 -19.64 -9.90 5.29
N ASN A 138 -20.61 -10.67 5.77
CA ASN A 138 -20.88 -10.77 7.19
C ASN A 138 -19.88 -11.72 7.86
N LEU A 139 -19.29 -11.27 8.97
CA LEU A 139 -18.46 -12.10 9.84
C LEU A 139 -18.85 -11.87 11.29
N LEU A 140 -18.68 -12.89 12.12
CA LEU A 140 -18.71 -12.75 13.57
C LEU A 140 -17.29 -12.55 14.06
N ARG A 141 -17.02 -11.46 14.78
CA ARG A 141 -15.71 -11.17 15.39
C ARG A 141 -15.73 -11.44 16.89
N LYS A 142 -14.66 -12.02 17.41
CA LYS A 142 -14.38 -12.17 18.84
C LYS A 142 -12.95 -11.75 19.16
N PHE A 143 -12.76 -11.01 20.25
CA PHE A 143 -11.43 -10.73 20.81
C PHE A 143 -10.98 -11.91 21.69
N LYS A 144 -9.66 -12.04 21.89
CA LYS A 144 -9.08 -13.09 22.75
C LYS A 144 -9.79 -13.22 24.09
N ASN A 145 -9.95 -12.11 24.80
CA ASN A 145 -10.49 -12.09 26.16
C ASN A 145 -11.99 -11.76 26.23
N SER A 146 -12.73 -11.74 25.11
CA SER A 146 -14.16 -11.43 25.11
C SER A 146 -15.02 -12.69 25.04
N ASN A 147 -16.04 -12.83 25.89
CA ASN A 147 -16.92 -14.01 25.84
C ASN A 147 -17.94 -13.96 24.69
N GLY A 148 -18.19 -12.78 24.11
CA GLY A 148 -19.17 -12.58 23.05
C GLY A 148 -18.59 -12.58 21.63
N TRP A 149 -19.45 -12.94 20.67
CA TRP A 149 -19.25 -12.75 19.24
C TRP A 149 -20.06 -11.55 18.76
N GLN A 150 -19.46 -10.70 17.95
CA GLN A 150 -20.09 -9.52 17.38
C GLN A 150 -20.29 -9.71 15.87
N LYS A 151 -21.54 -9.72 15.40
CA LYS A 151 -21.82 -9.73 13.96
C LYS A 151 -21.51 -8.36 13.36
N LEU A 152 -20.73 -8.34 12.29
CA LEU A 152 -20.28 -7.14 11.60
C LEU A 152 -20.37 -7.36 10.09
N TRP A 153 -20.65 -6.29 9.37
CA TRP A 153 -20.34 -6.23 7.94
C TRP A 153 -18.87 -5.85 7.80
N VAL A 154 -18.10 -6.68 7.10
CA VAL A 154 -16.65 -6.53 6.98
C VAL A 154 -16.30 -6.32 5.52
N VAL A 155 -15.46 -5.32 5.25
CA VAL A 155 -14.91 -5.03 3.93
C VAL A 155 -13.39 -5.17 4.00
N PHE A 156 -12.84 -6.00 3.12
CA PHE A 156 -11.41 -6.15 2.90
C PHE A 156 -11.00 -5.41 1.64
N THR A 157 -10.17 -4.38 1.80
CA THR A 157 -9.57 -3.61 0.72
C THR A 157 -8.31 -2.91 1.23
N ASN A 158 -7.38 -2.56 0.33
CA ASN A 158 -6.16 -1.83 0.68
C ASN A 158 -5.41 -2.44 1.88
N PHE A 159 -5.20 -3.77 1.84
CA PHE A 159 -4.53 -4.55 2.89
C PHE A 159 -5.16 -4.41 4.29
N SER A 160 -6.42 -4.01 4.39
CA SER A 160 -7.08 -3.67 5.65
C SER A 160 -8.49 -4.23 5.72
N LEU A 161 -8.92 -4.62 6.92
CA LEU A 161 -10.32 -4.89 7.22
C LEU A 161 -10.97 -3.62 7.75
N PHE A 162 -12.16 -3.30 7.24
CA PHE A 162 -13.03 -2.24 7.72
C PHE A 162 -14.29 -2.88 8.28
N PHE A 163 -14.67 -2.47 9.49
CA PHE A 163 -15.78 -3.04 10.23
C PHE A 163 -16.95 -2.06 10.29
N TYR A 164 -18.13 -2.50 9.88
CA TYR A 164 -19.37 -1.72 9.89
C TYR A 164 -20.44 -2.44 10.72
N LYS A 165 -21.42 -1.69 11.24
CA LYS A 165 -22.55 -2.29 11.97
C LYS A 165 -23.52 -2.93 10.97
N SER A 166 -23.71 -2.30 9.82
CA SER A 166 -24.53 -2.74 8.70
C SER A 166 -23.84 -2.45 7.35
N HIS A 167 -24.28 -3.13 6.29
CA HIS A 167 -23.80 -2.88 4.92
C HIS A 167 -24.24 -1.52 4.36
N GLN A 168 -25.21 -0.85 5.00
CA GLN A 168 -25.73 0.47 4.61
C GLN A 168 -25.00 1.62 5.30
N ASP A 169 -24.11 1.33 6.25
CA ASP A 169 -23.40 2.37 6.98
C ASP A 169 -22.34 3.03 6.08
N GLU A 170 -22.28 4.35 6.09
CA GLU A 170 -21.30 5.11 5.28
C GLU A 170 -19.89 5.07 5.87
N TYR A 171 -19.76 4.96 7.19
CA TYR A 171 -18.48 5.05 7.90
C TYR A 171 -18.19 3.79 8.70
N PRO A 172 -16.95 3.28 8.67
CA PRO A 172 -16.57 2.11 9.46
C PRO A 172 -16.48 2.47 10.94
N LEU A 173 -16.87 1.54 11.80
CA LEU A 173 -16.68 1.57 13.26
C LEU A 173 -15.19 1.53 13.63
N ALA A 174 -14.41 0.76 12.86
CA ALA A 174 -12.98 0.59 13.06
C ALA A 174 -12.32 0.04 11.79
N SER A 175 -11.00 0.16 11.72
CA SER A 175 -10.17 -0.50 10.70
C SER A 175 -9.05 -1.31 11.34
N LEU A 176 -8.61 -2.36 10.64
CA LEU A 176 -7.51 -3.24 11.03
C LEU A 176 -6.57 -3.46 9.84
N PRO A 177 -5.42 -2.77 9.79
CA PRO A 177 -4.41 -3.03 8.76
C PRO A 177 -3.80 -4.41 8.97
N LEU A 178 -3.74 -5.22 7.92
CA LEU A 178 -3.35 -6.63 7.98
C LEU A 178 -1.87 -6.88 7.69
N LEU A 179 -1.11 -5.92 7.16
CA LEU A 179 0.32 -6.14 6.84
C LEU A 179 1.12 -6.68 8.04
N GLY A 180 1.65 -7.90 7.95
CA GLY A 180 2.37 -8.56 9.04
C GLY A 180 1.51 -9.36 10.02
N TYR A 181 0.18 -9.33 9.91
CA TYR A 181 -0.66 -10.33 10.58
C TYR A 181 -0.45 -11.69 9.93
N ALA A 182 -0.59 -12.75 10.71
CA ALA A 182 -0.70 -14.11 10.20
C ALA A 182 -2.15 -14.60 10.31
N VAL A 183 -2.63 -15.27 9.27
CA VAL A 183 -3.95 -15.88 9.21
C VAL A 183 -3.81 -17.40 9.37
N THR A 184 -4.49 -17.95 10.37
CA THR A 184 -4.37 -19.34 10.81
C THR A 184 -5.70 -19.88 11.29
N VAL A 185 -5.81 -21.19 11.49
CA VAL A 185 -6.94 -21.79 12.22
C VAL A 185 -6.63 -21.76 13.72
N PRO A 186 -7.61 -21.47 14.61
CA PRO A 186 -7.40 -21.55 16.06
C PRO A 186 -6.92 -22.93 16.50
N ALA A 187 -5.99 -22.99 17.44
CA ALA A 187 -5.57 -24.26 18.04
C ALA A 187 -6.63 -24.78 19.03
N GLU A 188 -6.68 -26.09 19.25
CA GLU A 188 -7.63 -26.73 20.18
C GLU A 188 -7.53 -26.15 21.60
N SER A 189 -6.31 -25.85 22.06
CA SER A 189 -6.04 -25.21 23.36
C SER A 189 -6.70 -23.84 23.56
N GLU A 190 -7.13 -23.18 22.48
CA GLU A 190 -7.81 -21.88 22.52
C GLU A 190 -9.32 -22.02 22.80
N ASN A 191 -9.84 -23.26 22.90
CA ASN A 191 -11.22 -23.61 23.27
C ASN A 191 -12.29 -22.87 22.45
N ILE A 192 -12.05 -22.72 21.14
CA ILE A 192 -13.02 -22.14 20.21
C ILE A 192 -13.86 -23.26 19.58
N HIS A 193 -14.96 -23.63 20.24
CA HIS A 193 -15.88 -24.67 19.77
C HIS A 193 -16.92 -24.13 18.78
N LYS A 194 -16.45 -23.61 17.63
CA LYS A 194 -17.30 -23.20 16.52
C LYS A 194 -16.64 -23.55 15.19
N ASP A 195 -17.45 -23.97 14.23
CA ASP A 195 -16.99 -24.24 12.87
C ASP A 195 -16.68 -22.95 12.12
N TYR A 196 -15.83 -23.07 11.10
CA TYR A 196 -15.50 -22.02 10.12
C TYR A 196 -14.87 -20.78 10.76
N VAL A 197 -13.97 -21.00 11.72
CA VAL A 197 -13.26 -19.94 12.43
C VAL A 197 -11.84 -19.81 11.94
N PHE A 198 -11.45 -18.59 11.59
CA PHE A 198 -10.07 -18.21 11.38
C PHE A 198 -9.57 -17.22 12.43
N LYS A 199 -8.26 -17.21 12.63
CA LYS A 199 -7.53 -16.42 13.60
C LYS A 199 -6.55 -15.49 12.88
N LEU A 200 -6.67 -14.21 13.17
CA LEU A 200 -5.70 -13.18 12.82
C LEU A 200 -4.86 -12.87 14.06
N HIS A 201 -3.54 -13.01 13.95
CA HIS A 201 -2.64 -12.66 15.04
C HIS A 201 -1.42 -11.87 14.57
N PHE A 202 -1.04 -10.88 15.36
CA PHE A 202 0.16 -10.08 15.17
C PHE A 202 0.70 -9.63 16.53
N LYS A 203 1.88 -10.10 16.91
CA LYS A 203 2.45 -9.84 18.25
C LYS A 203 1.45 -10.24 19.34
N SER A 204 1.05 -9.30 20.19
CA SER A 204 0.06 -9.51 21.26
C SER A 204 -1.40 -9.40 20.79
N HIS A 205 -1.66 -8.91 19.58
CA HIS A 205 -3.01 -8.73 19.07
C HIS A 205 -3.54 -10.04 18.48
N VAL A 206 -4.70 -10.49 18.95
CA VAL A 206 -5.35 -11.72 18.49
C VAL A 206 -6.85 -11.48 18.32
N TYR A 207 -7.35 -11.82 17.13
CA TYR A 207 -8.75 -11.72 16.73
C TYR A 207 -9.21 -13.04 16.12
N TYR A 208 -10.44 -13.43 16.43
CA TYR A 208 -11.12 -14.59 15.84
C TYR A 208 -12.27 -14.10 14.99
N PHE A 209 -12.44 -14.72 13.84
CA PHE A 209 -13.50 -14.42 12.89
C PHE A 209 -14.17 -15.71 12.47
N ARG A 210 -15.49 -15.71 12.44
CA ARG A 210 -16.29 -16.85 11.99
C ARG A 210 -17.14 -16.44 10.80
N SER A 211 -17.12 -17.27 9.76
CA SER A 211 -18.01 -17.14 8.61
C SER A 211 -19.29 -17.98 8.78
N GLU A 212 -20.19 -17.89 7.81
CA GLU A 212 -21.45 -18.64 7.83
C GLU A 212 -21.36 -20.03 7.16
N SER A 213 -20.36 -20.25 6.31
CA SER A 213 -20.17 -21.49 5.55
C SER A 213 -18.69 -21.80 5.33
N GLU A 214 -18.42 -23.06 4.98
CA GLU A 214 -17.08 -23.52 4.58
C GLU A 214 -16.53 -22.72 3.39
N TYR A 215 -17.32 -22.58 2.33
CA TYR A 215 -16.94 -21.80 1.14
C TYR A 215 -16.52 -20.36 1.50
N THR A 216 -17.33 -19.68 2.31
CA THR A 216 -17.00 -18.30 2.72
C THR A 216 -15.76 -18.25 3.61
N PHE A 217 -15.57 -19.25 4.49
CA PHE A 217 -14.37 -19.37 5.31
C PHE A 217 -13.11 -19.52 4.45
N GLU A 218 -13.12 -20.43 3.49
CA GLU A 218 -11.99 -20.67 2.59
C GLU A 218 -11.68 -19.40 1.78
N ARG A 219 -12.71 -18.74 1.25
CA ARG A 219 -12.53 -17.50 0.49
C ARG A 219 -11.95 -16.37 1.34
N TRP A 220 -12.42 -16.18 2.58
CA TRP A 220 -11.86 -15.20 3.49
C TRP A 220 -10.39 -15.50 3.84
N MET A 221 -10.06 -16.76 4.11
CA MET A 221 -8.69 -17.19 4.37
C MET A 221 -7.78 -16.93 3.17
N GLU A 222 -8.24 -17.22 1.96
CA GLU A 222 -7.49 -17.03 0.72
C GLU A 222 -7.13 -15.55 0.49
N VAL A 223 -8.12 -14.64 0.46
CA VAL A 223 -7.90 -13.21 0.18
C VAL A 223 -7.07 -12.53 1.26
N ILE A 224 -7.21 -12.95 2.52
CA ILE A 224 -6.40 -12.42 3.62
C ILE A 224 -4.97 -12.93 3.50
N ARG A 225 -4.78 -14.21 3.16
CA ARG A 225 -3.45 -14.81 3.01
C ARG A 225 -2.66 -14.14 1.89
N SER A 226 -3.30 -13.82 0.76
CA SER A 226 -2.65 -13.11 -0.35
C SER A 226 -2.13 -11.71 0.03
N ALA A 227 -2.71 -11.09 1.06
CA ALA A 227 -2.31 -9.75 1.54
C ALA A 227 -1.40 -9.77 2.77
N THR A 228 -1.25 -10.92 3.43
CA THR A 228 -0.47 -11.08 4.66
C THR A 228 0.84 -11.83 4.43
N CYS A 229 0.86 -12.77 3.48
CA CYS A 229 2.04 -13.55 3.10
C CYS A 229 2.73 -12.94 1.88
N SER A 230 3.62 -11.98 2.11
CA SER A 230 4.50 -11.45 1.05
C SER A 230 5.74 -12.33 0.77
N ALA A 231 5.84 -13.50 1.41
CA ALA A 231 7.08 -14.27 1.53
C ALA A 231 7.25 -15.45 0.55
N SER A 232 6.27 -15.76 -0.32
CA SER A 232 6.44 -16.84 -1.30
C SER A 232 5.87 -16.44 -2.65
N ARG A 233 6.68 -15.75 -3.46
CA ARG A 233 6.48 -15.85 -4.91
C ARG A 233 7.02 -17.21 -5.34
N PRO A 234 6.24 -18.04 -6.04
CA PRO A 234 6.83 -18.97 -6.98
C PRO A 234 7.60 -18.12 -8.00
N LEU A 235 8.89 -18.40 -8.21
CA LEU A 235 9.62 -17.85 -9.33
C LEU A 235 8.77 -18.09 -10.58
N LEU A 236 8.38 -17.02 -11.28
CA LEU A 236 7.94 -17.16 -12.65
C LEU A 236 9.18 -17.65 -13.41
N SER A 237 9.26 -18.96 -13.63
CA SER A 237 10.29 -19.59 -14.43
C SER A 237 10.25 -18.98 -15.83
N SER A 238 11.11 -17.98 -16.05
CA SER A 238 11.35 -17.45 -17.38
C SER A 238 12.01 -18.53 -18.22
N ARG A 239 11.53 -18.64 -19.47
CA ARG A 239 11.93 -19.59 -20.53
C ARG A 239 11.36 -21.00 -20.40
N LYS A 240 10.24 -21.23 -21.09
CA LYS A 240 10.10 -22.44 -21.89
C LYS A 240 11.20 -22.38 -22.95
N ASP A 241 12.18 -23.25 -22.82
CA ASP A 241 13.14 -23.55 -23.85
C ASP A 241 12.41 -23.93 -25.13
N LEU A 242 12.66 -23.16 -26.18
CA LEU A 242 12.43 -23.57 -27.56
C LEU A 242 13.58 -24.52 -27.93
N TYR A 243 13.25 -25.79 -28.06
CA TYR A 243 13.92 -26.73 -28.96
C TYR A 243 12.86 -27.48 -29.75
#